data_AF-A0A2V8P441-F1
#
_entry.id   AF-A0A2V8P441-F1
#
_cell.length_a   1.000
_cell.length_b   1.000
_cell.length_c   1.000
_cell.angle_alpha   90.00
_cell.angle_beta   90.00
_cell.angle_gamma   90.00
#
_symmetry.space_group_name_H-M   'P 1'
#
loop_
_entity.id
_entity.type
_entity.pdbx_description
1 polymer ?
#
loop_
_entity_poly.entity_id
_entity_poly.type
_entity_poly.pdbx_seq_one_letter_code
_entity_poly.pdbx_strand_id
1 'polypeptide(L)'
;MNLNRLIHKKHQFRLMLCGHKAVETGAACLLLMLQGQLAQATLGHVLVASQTGVLTVFPLLGITWTRHARHFANRWVSAMFVGVCSFFADAVIHGSHYRGKYTEAALTAIGAFGLSVVISYTPVGKQIDRLAEGFLHR
;
A
#
# COMPACT_ATOMS: atom_id res chain seq x y z
N MET A 1 -20.94 15.98 -21.18
CA MET A 1 -20.13 15.10 -20.30
C MET A 1 -20.23 15.65 -18.87
N ASN A 2 -20.71 14.87 -17.89
CA ASN A 2 -21.11 15.40 -16.58
C ASN A 2 -19.92 15.49 -15.60
N LEU A 3 -19.52 16.71 -15.23
CA LEU A 3 -18.32 17.02 -14.43
C LEU A 3 -18.31 16.35 -13.05
N ASN A 4 -19.47 16.26 -12.38
CA ASN A 4 -19.59 15.59 -11.08
C ASN A 4 -19.24 14.10 -11.16
N ARG A 5 -19.63 13.44 -12.26
CA ARG A 5 -19.33 12.01 -12.47
C ARG A 5 -17.83 11.77 -12.68
N LEU A 6 -17.12 12.75 -13.23
CA LEU A 6 -15.67 12.68 -13.46
C LEU A 6 -14.89 12.83 -12.16
N ILE A 7 -15.25 13.83 -11.35
CA ILE A 7 -14.66 14.06 -10.04
C ILE A 7 -14.85 12.81 -9.16
N HIS A 8 -16.07 12.26 -9.16
CA HIS A 8 -16.39 11.06 -8.38
C HIS A 8 -15.51 9.85 -8.74
N LYS A 9 -15.32 9.56 -10.04
CA LYS A 9 -14.45 8.45 -10.49
C LYS A 9 -12.98 8.64 -10.11
N LYS A 10 -12.45 9.87 -10.17
CA LYS A 10 -11.07 10.17 -9.78
C LYS A 10 -10.86 9.92 -8.29
N HIS A 11 -11.78 10.38 -7.45
CA HIS A 11 -11.71 10.12 -6.00
C HIS A 11 -11.87 8.63 -5.68
N GLN A 12 -12.77 7.92 -6.38
CA GLN A 12 -12.93 6.48 -6.21
C GLN A 12 -11.64 5.70 -6.52
N PHE A 13 -10.97 6.01 -7.63
CA PHE A 13 -9.69 5.37 -7.96
C PHE A 13 -8.64 5.61 -6.86
N ARG A 14 -8.47 6.87 -6.42
CA ARG A 14 -7.49 7.24 -5.39
C ARG A 14 -7.75 6.54 -4.06
N LEU A 15 -9.01 6.57 -3.60
CA LEU A 15 -9.40 5.95 -2.34
C LEU A 15 -9.24 4.43 -2.40
N MET A 16 -9.63 3.80 -3.50
CA MET A 16 -9.51 2.34 -3.65
C MET A 16 -8.03 1.92 -3.74
N LEU A 17 -7.21 2.64 -4.51
CA LEU A 17 -5.78 2.38 -4.61
C LEU A 17 -5.09 2.55 -3.24
N CYS A 18 -5.26 3.70 -2.59
CA CYS A 18 -4.59 3.98 -1.31
C CYS A 18 -5.10 3.07 -0.19
N GLY A 19 -6.41 2.86 -0.08
CA GLY A 19 -6.97 1.97 0.94
C GLY A 19 -6.48 0.54 0.78
N HIS A 20 -6.45 0.04 -0.46
CA HIS A 20 -5.94 -1.28 -0.76
C HIS A 20 -4.46 -1.43 -0.39
N LYS A 21 -3.59 -0.50 -0.82
CA LYS A 21 -2.16 -0.54 -0.52
C LYS A 21 -1.85 -0.38 0.97
N ALA A 22 -2.61 0.45 1.68
CA ALA A 22 -2.46 0.61 3.12
C ALA A 22 -2.72 -0.71 3.85
N VAL A 23 -3.79 -1.42 3.50
CA VAL A 23 -4.13 -2.72 4.12
C VAL A 23 -3.08 -3.78 3.82
N GLU A 24 -2.57 -3.85 2.59
CA GLU A 24 -1.49 -4.79 2.23
C GLU A 24 -0.24 -4.56 3.08
N THR A 25 0.19 -3.31 3.18
CA THR A 25 1.40 -2.93 3.91
C THR A 25 1.25 -3.12 5.41
N GLY A 26 0.09 -2.76 5.97
CA GLY A 26 -0.22 -3.00 7.38
C GLY A 26 -0.28 -4.49 7.71
N ALA A 27 -0.87 -5.31 6.84
CA ALA A 27 -0.91 -6.76 7.01
C ALA A 27 0.51 -7.38 6.97
N ALA A 28 1.35 -6.94 6.02
CA ALA A 28 2.74 -7.39 5.94
C ALA A 28 3.54 -7.00 7.20
N CYS A 29 3.45 -5.73 7.63
CA CYS A 29 4.11 -5.24 8.84
C CYS A 29 3.64 -6.02 10.08
N LEU A 30 2.32 -6.18 10.27
CA LEU A 30 1.75 -6.90 11.41
C LEU A 30 2.25 -8.35 11.49
N LEU A 31 2.29 -9.05 10.35
CA LEU A 31 2.77 -10.44 10.28
C LEU A 31 4.23 -10.55 10.70
N LEU A 32 5.06 -9.59 10.31
CA LEU A 32 6.49 -9.63 10.62
C LEU A 32 6.82 -9.17 12.03
N MET A 33 6.13 -8.15 12.54
CA MET A 33 6.20 -7.76 13.96
C MET A 33 5.87 -8.94 14.87
N LEU A 34 4.85 -9.72 14.52
CA LEU A 34 4.43 -10.91 15.27
C LEU A 34 5.29 -12.15 14.99
N GLN A 35 6.25 -12.07 14.07
CA GLN A 35 7.09 -13.20 13.64
C GLN A 35 6.26 -14.44 13.25
N GLY A 36 5.04 -14.22 12.73
CA GLY A 36 4.06 -15.27 12.40
C GLY A 36 3.18 -15.76 13.56
N GLN A 37 3.39 -15.32 14.80
CA GLN A 37 2.58 -15.72 15.96
C GLN A 37 1.36 -14.82 16.16
N LEU A 38 0.34 -15.01 15.31
CA LEU A 38 -0.89 -14.20 15.31
C LEU A 38 -1.66 -14.19 16.64
N ALA A 39 -1.52 -15.24 17.46
CA ALA A 39 -2.17 -15.32 18.77
C ALA A 39 -1.67 -14.25 19.77
N GLN A 40 -0.49 -13.67 19.54
CA GLN A 40 0.09 -12.62 20.39
C GLN A 40 -0.25 -11.21 19.89
N ALA A 41 -1.11 -11.09 18.87
CA ALA A 41 -1.55 -9.79 18.37
C ALA A 41 -2.23 -8.99 19.47
N THR A 42 -1.71 -7.80 19.74
CA THR A 42 -2.31 -6.84 20.67
C THR A 42 -2.81 -5.62 19.92
N LEU A 43 -3.63 -4.79 20.58
CA LEU A 43 -4.07 -3.50 20.01
C LEU A 43 -2.88 -2.58 19.65
N GLY A 44 -1.76 -2.70 20.38
CA GLY A 44 -0.53 -1.97 20.07
C GLY A 44 0.05 -2.35 18.70
N HIS A 45 0.12 -3.65 18.40
CA HIS A 45 0.60 -4.14 17.10
C HIS A 45 -0.31 -3.68 15.95
N VAL A 46 -1.64 -3.71 16.16
CA VAL A 46 -2.61 -3.24 15.15
C VAL A 46 -2.48 -1.74 14.92
N LEU A 47 -2.25 -0.95 15.98
CA LEU A 47 -2.05 0.50 15.87
C LEU A 47 -0.77 0.82 15.08
N VAL A 48 0.33 0.15 15.40
CA VAL A 48 1.61 0.29 14.70
C VAL A 48 1.46 -0.08 13.22
N ALA A 49 0.88 -1.24 12.93
CA ALA A 49 0.62 -1.67 11.55
C ALA A 49 -0.27 -0.69 10.77
N SER A 50 -1.26 -0.09 11.45
CA SER A 50 -2.13 0.93 10.85
C SER A 50 -1.36 2.21 10.54
N GLN A 51 -0.47 2.65 11.44
CA GLN A 51 0.40 3.81 11.22
C GLN A 51 1.35 3.58 10.05
N THR A 52 2.00 2.40 9.99
CA THR A 52 2.86 2.00 8.87
C THR A 52 2.10 2.02 7.54
N GLY A 53 0.87 1.49 7.52
CA GLY A 53 0.05 1.48 6.31
C GLY A 53 -0.34 2.88 5.84
N VAL A 54 -0.76 3.75 6.76
CA VAL A 54 -1.12 5.15 6.44
C VAL A 54 0.09 5.93 5.94
N LEU A 55 1.25 5.81 6.62
CA LEU A 55 2.48 6.48 6.18
C LEU A 55 2.96 5.99 4.82
N THR A 56 2.79 4.70 4.53
CA THR A 56 3.18 4.13 3.23
C THR A 56 2.39 4.76 2.07
N VAL A 57 1.09 5.00 2.27
CA VAL A 57 0.21 5.52 1.20
C VAL A 57 0.11 7.04 1.17
N PHE A 58 0.61 7.73 2.19
CA PHE A 58 0.66 9.20 2.18
C PHE A 58 1.37 9.78 0.95
N PRO A 59 2.60 9.35 0.58
CA PRO A 59 3.25 9.83 -0.64
C PRO A 59 2.53 9.35 -1.90
N LEU A 60 1.92 8.16 -1.88
CA LEU A 60 1.12 7.62 -2.99
C LEU A 60 -0.07 8.56 -3.29
N LEU A 61 -0.80 8.95 -2.25
CA LEU A 61 -1.93 9.87 -2.35
C LEU A 61 -1.49 11.23 -2.91
N GLY A 62 -0.37 11.77 -2.43
CA GLY A 62 0.21 13.02 -2.95
C GLY A 62 0.51 12.95 -4.45
N ILE A 63 1.17 11.88 -4.90
CA ILE A 63 1.52 11.71 -6.32
C ILE A 63 0.26 11.50 -7.17
N THR A 64 -0.79 10.85 -6.65
CA THR A 64 -2.05 10.68 -7.39
C THR A 64 -2.78 12.00 -7.67
N TRP A 65 -2.41 13.10 -7.00
CA TRP A 65 -2.89 14.44 -7.32
C TRP A 65 -2.19 15.07 -8.54
N THR A 66 -1.03 14.54 -8.93
CA THR A 66 -0.21 15.02 -10.04
C THR A 66 -0.48 14.26 -11.35
N ARG A 67 0.17 14.68 -12.45
CA ARG A 67 0.14 13.97 -13.73
C ARG A 67 0.79 12.58 -13.68
N HIS A 68 1.57 12.29 -12.64
CA HIS A 68 2.25 11.00 -12.48
C HIS A 68 1.33 9.88 -11.99
N ALA A 69 0.07 10.18 -11.64
CA ALA A 69 -0.93 9.18 -11.29
C ALA A 69 -1.06 8.05 -12.34
N ARG A 70 -0.81 8.38 -13.61
CA ARG A 70 -0.80 7.42 -14.73
C ARG A 70 0.19 6.26 -14.56
N HIS A 71 1.30 6.47 -13.86
CA HIS A 71 2.33 5.44 -13.69
C HIS A 71 1.87 4.34 -12.71
N PHE A 72 0.95 4.67 -11.79
CA PHE A 72 0.37 3.68 -10.87
C PHE A 72 -0.66 2.75 -11.50
N ALA A 73 -1.06 3.00 -12.75
CA ALA A 73 -1.80 2.01 -13.53
C ALA A 73 -0.92 0.80 -13.88
N ASN A 74 0.41 0.96 -13.91
CA ASN A 74 1.30 -0.18 -13.98
C ASN A 74 1.42 -0.81 -12.59
N ARG A 75 0.86 -2.01 -12.43
CA ARG A 75 0.90 -2.80 -11.20
C ARG A 75 2.31 -2.96 -10.62
N TRP A 76 3.34 -3.10 -11.47
CA TRP A 76 4.73 -3.25 -11.02
C TRP A 76 5.28 -1.96 -10.41
N VAL A 77 4.96 -0.81 -11.01
CA VAL A 77 5.34 0.50 -10.47
C VAL A 77 4.62 0.74 -9.14
N SER A 78 3.33 0.42 -9.08
CA SER A 78 2.54 0.49 -7.85
C SER A 78 3.12 -0.40 -6.74
N ALA A 79 3.44 -1.66 -7.06
CA ALA A 79 4.03 -2.59 -6.09
C ALA A 79 5.42 -2.15 -5.62
N MET A 80 6.30 -1.75 -6.54
CA MET A 80 7.63 -1.28 -6.21
C MET A 80 7.59 -0.02 -5.34
N PHE A 81 6.72 0.93 -5.68
CA PHE A 81 6.53 2.16 -4.91
C PHE A 81 6.06 1.85 -3.48
N VAL A 82 5.08 0.96 -3.35
CA VAL A 82 4.56 0.52 -2.05
C VAL A 82 5.64 -0.16 -1.23
N GLY A 83 6.43 -1.06 -1.82
CA GLY A 83 7.55 -1.71 -1.12
C GLY A 83 8.57 -0.70 -0.59
N VAL A 84 9.01 0.25 -1.42
CA VAL A 84 9.95 1.29 -1.01
C VAL A 84 9.37 2.17 0.09
N CYS A 85 8.14 2.65 -0.06
CA CYS A 85 7.49 3.48 0.96
C CYS A 85 7.28 2.72 2.27
N SER A 86 6.94 1.42 2.21
CA SER A 86 6.75 0.59 3.42
C SER A 86 8.05 0.37 4.18
N PHE A 87 9.20 0.23 3.51
CA PHE A 87 10.50 0.14 4.17
C PHE A 87 10.74 1.36 5.06
N PHE A 88 10.54 2.56 4.50
CA PHE A 88 10.76 3.79 5.25
C PHE A 88 9.70 3.99 6.34
N ALA A 89 8.44 3.65 6.07
CA ALA A 89 7.38 3.76 7.06
C ALA A 89 7.64 2.86 8.28
N ASP A 90 7.97 1.59 8.05
CA ASP A 90 8.29 0.60 9.10
C ASP A 90 9.50 1.06 9.92
N ALA A 91 10.60 1.42 9.24
CA ALA A 91 11.84 1.87 9.88
C ALA A 91 11.71 3.17 10.69
N VAL A 92 10.69 4.00 10.41
CA VAL A 92 10.40 5.24 11.14
C VAL A 92 9.47 4.98 12.33
N ILE A 93 8.51 4.06 12.20
CA ILE A 93 7.49 3.82 13.22
C ILE A 93 8.05 3.00 14.39
N HIS A 94 8.86 1.97 14.12
CA HIS A 94 9.42 1.14 15.19
C HIS A 94 10.80 0.57 14.85
N GLY A 95 11.47 0.05 15.88
CA GLY A 95 12.72 -0.69 15.72
C GLY A 95 12.46 -2.13 15.28
N SER A 96 13.46 -2.75 14.66
CA SER A 96 13.42 -4.15 14.25
C SER A 96 13.49 -5.11 15.45
N HIS A 97 12.57 -6.07 15.49
CA HIS A 97 12.55 -7.25 16.37
C HIS A 97 13.48 -8.36 15.86
N TYR A 98 13.94 -8.28 14.61
CA TYR A 98 14.92 -9.20 14.03
C TYR A 98 16.35 -8.71 14.24
N ARG A 99 17.32 -9.62 14.05
CA ARG A 99 18.76 -9.27 14.08
C ARG A 99 19.06 -8.26 12.96
N GLY A 100 19.44 -7.05 13.36
CA GLY A 100 19.77 -5.94 12.46
C GLY A 100 18.69 -4.85 12.45
N LYS A 101 19.13 -3.58 12.43
CA LYS A 101 18.25 -2.41 12.61
C LYS A 101 17.13 -2.29 11.57
N TYR A 102 17.38 -2.74 10.35
CA TYR A 102 16.48 -2.58 9.20
C TYR A 102 16.00 -3.91 8.61
N THR A 103 16.30 -5.03 9.26
CA THR A 103 15.97 -6.36 8.72
C THR A 103 14.46 -6.55 8.64
N GLU A 104 13.73 -6.15 9.69
CA GLU A 104 12.28 -6.18 9.68
C GLU A 104 11.69 -5.30 8.58
N ALA A 105 12.10 -4.02 8.51
CA ALA A 105 11.66 -3.10 7.47
C ALA A 105 11.91 -3.63 6.05
N ALA A 106 13.06 -4.29 5.82
CA ALA A 106 13.37 -4.90 4.53
C ALA A 106 12.44 -6.07 4.20
N LEU A 107 12.17 -6.93 5.18
CA LEU A 107 11.23 -8.03 5.02
C LEU A 107 9.79 -7.51 4.86
N THR A 108 9.39 -6.46 5.57
CA THR A 108 8.07 -5.82 5.45
C THR A 108 7.92 -5.28 4.04
N ALA A 109 8.96 -4.64 3.49
CA ALA A 109 8.97 -4.15 2.12
C ALA A 109 8.84 -5.25 1.07
N ILE A 110 9.55 -6.36 1.24
CA ILE A 110 9.45 -7.53 0.37
C ILE A 110 8.06 -8.16 0.48
N GLY A 111 7.52 -8.29 1.69
CA GLY A 111 6.19 -8.82 1.97
C GLY A 111 5.10 -7.94 1.36
N ALA A 112 5.17 -6.62 1.54
CA ALA A 112 4.23 -5.66 0.97
C ALA A 112 4.31 -5.66 -0.56
N PHE A 113 5.52 -5.71 -1.15
CA PHE A 113 5.70 -5.86 -2.59
C PHE A 113 5.07 -7.15 -3.11
N GLY A 114 5.37 -8.29 -2.48
CA GLY A 114 4.84 -9.59 -2.86
C GLY A 114 3.32 -9.64 -2.75
N LEU A 115 2.76 -9.16 -1.65
CA LEU A 115 1.32 -9.12 -1.43
C LEU A 115 0.62 -8.21 -2.44
N SER A 116 1.22 -7.05 -2.73
CA SER A 116 0.76 -6.10 -3.74
C SER A 116 0.74 -6.71 -5.14
N VAL A 117 1.76 -7.48 -5.52
CA VAL A 117 1.79 -8.22 -6.78
C VAL A 117 0.74 -9.32 -6.78
N VAL A 118 0.67 -10.16 -5.75
CA VAL A 118 -0.29 -11.27 -5.68
C VAL A 118 -1.73 -10.76 -5.77
N ILE A 119 -2.10 -9.75 -5.00
CA ILE A 119 -3.47 -9.23 -5.00
C ILE A 119 -3.79 -8.48 -6.30
N SER A 120 -2.79 -7.94 -7.01
CA SER A 120 -3.00 -7.37 -8.35
C SER A 120 -3.57 -8.37 -9.36
N TYR A 121 -3.36 -9.68 -9.18
CA TYR A 121 -3.94 -10.73 -10.03
C TYR A 121 -5.33 -11.21 -9.59
N THR A 122 -5.79 -10.79 -8.41
CA THR A 122 -7.12 -11.14 -7.88
C THR A 122 -8.22 -10.25 -8.49
N PRO A 123 -9.51 -10.57 -8.26
CA PRO A 123 -10.62 -9.73 -8.72
C PRO A 123 -10.54 -8.28 -8.22
N VAL A 124 -9.96 -8.05 -7.04
CA VAL A 124 -9.76 -6.71 -6.46
C VAL A 124 -8.77 -5.90 -7.29
N GLY A 125 -7.62 -6.50 -7.63
CA GLY A 125 -6.63 -5.88 -8.52
C GLY A 125 -7.22 -5.54 -9.88
N LYS A 126 -7.96 -6.47 -10.49
CA LYS A 126 -8.67 -6.23 -11.77
C LYS A 126 -9.70 -5.10 -11.70
N GLN A 127 -10.29 -4.84 -10.53
CA GLN A 127 -11.22 -3.72 -10.37
C GLN A 127 -10.48 -2.38 -10.26
N ILE A 128 -9.33 -2.36 -9.61
CA ILE A 128 -8.44 -1.18 -9.54
C ILE A 128 -7.89 -0.87 -10.94
N ASP A 129 -7.46 -1.89 -11.70
CA ASP A 129 -6.99 -1.74 -13.08
C ASP A 129 -8.09 -1.13 -13.97
N ARG A 130 -9.35 -1.60 -13.87
CA ARG A 130 -10.49 -1.00 -14.59
C ARG A 130 -10.75 0.46 -14.22
N LEU A 131 -10.59 0.81 -12.95
CA LEU A 131 -10.68 2.21 -12.51
C LEU A 131 -9.51 3.05 -13.05
N ALA A 132 -8.30 2.47 -13.12
CA ALA A 132 -7.11 3.10 -13.67
C ALA A 132 -7.24 3.34 -15.18
N GLU A 133 -7.73 2.38 -15.95
CA GLU A 133 -8.02 2.55 -17.39
C GLU A 133 -9.03 3.67 -17.63
N GLY A 134 -10.08 3.72 -16.80
CA GLY A 134 -11.07 4.81 -16.83
C GLY A 134 -10.49 6.19 -16.49
N PHE A 135 -9.34 6.23 -15.79
CA PHE A 135 -8.57 7.44 -15.49
C PHE A 135 -7.59 7.80 -16.62
N LEU A 136 -6.98 6.80 -17.27
CA LEU A 136 -5.95 6.96 -18.32
C LEU A 136 -6.51 7.32 -19.70
N HIS A 137 -7.64 6.73 -20.10
CA HIS A 137 -8.23 6.93 -21.43
C HIS A 137 -9.02 8.24 -21.57
N ARG A 138 -8.65 9.29 -20.81
CA ARG A 138 -9.30 10.61 -20.84
C ARG A 138 -8.32 11.76 -20.81
#